data_AF-A0A562J3S1-F1
#
_entry.id   AF-A0A562J3S1-F1
#
_cell.length_a   1.000
_cell.length_b   1.000
_cell.length_c   1.000
_cell.angle_alpha   90.00
_cell.angle_beta   90.00
_cell.angle_gamma   90.00
#
_symmetry.space_group_name_H-M   'P 1'
#
loop_
_entity.id
_entity.type
_entity.pdbx_description
1 polymer ?
#
loop_
_entity_poly.entity_id
_entity_poly.type
_entity_poly.pdbx_seq_one_letter_code
_entity_poly.pdbx_strand_id
1 'polypeptide(L)'
;MWTKINIKEIETNNELIGYGSQGKVYKLSPDRCIKIYLREKHAKREAKALRSGASSRFFPKIYETGPNYIVMEYIEGRTLIDYLEKESKLSKSIIKEIVMMLKEMERLNFTRVDARLRHIIITKEKEVKVIDHVNSFKIISKYPKHLFRGLK
;
A
#
# COMPACT_ATOMS: atom_id res chain seq x y z
N MET A 1 -25.33 8.29 -12.02
CA MET A 1 -24.52 8.45 -13.25
C MET A 1 -23.08 8.65 -12.79
N TRP A 2 -22.17 7.70 -13.02
CA TRP A 2 -20.78 7.83 -12.58
C TRP A 2 -20.05 8.75 -13.56
N THR A 3 -19.58 9.91 -13.10
CA THR A 3 -18.77 10.81 -13.92
C THR A 3 -17.46 10.09 -14.25
N LYS A 4 -17.16 9.92 -15.53
CA LYS A 4 -15.93 9.27 -15.99
C LYS A 4 -14.73 10.05 -15.44
N ILE A 5 -13.88 9.42 -14.62
CA ILE A 5 -12.67 10.07 -14.10
C ILE A 5 -11.81 10.58 -15.26
N ASN A 6 -11.51 11.88 -15.25
CA ASN A 6 -10.64 12.52 -16.22
C ASN A 6 -9.18 12.44 -15.75
N ILE A 7 -8.46 11.43 -16.22
CA ILE A 7 -7.06 11.17 -15.81
C ILE A 7 -6.15 12.38 -16.08
N LYS A 8 -6.31 13.08 -17.22
CA LYS A 8 -5.46 14.23 -17.57
C LYS A 8 -5.63 15.39 -16.59
N GLU A 9 -6.87 15.62 -16.17
CA GLU A 9 -7.20 16.64 -15.18
C GLU A 9 -6.60 16.30 -13.82
N ILE A 10 -6.70 15.05 -13.38
CA ILE A 10 -6.03 14.57 -12.17
C ILE A 10 -4.51 14.79 -12.24
N GLU A 11 -3.87 14.40 -13.34
CA GLU A 11 -2.42 14.55 -13.49
C GLU A 11 -1.95 16.03 -13.45
N THR A 12 -2.84 16.96 -13.80
CA THR A 12 -2.55 18.40 -13.88
C THR A 12 -2.87 19.13 -12.57
N ASN A 13 -3.98 18.78 -11.92
CA ASN A 13 -4.56 19.55 -10.80
C ASN A 13 -4.25 18.96 -9.42
N ASN A 14 -3.67 17.76 -9.35
CA ASN A 14 -3.42 17.07 -8.08
C ASN A 14 -1.92 16.89 -7.80
N GLU A 15 -1.59 16.90 -6.50
CA GLU A 15 -0.24 16.65 -6.01
C GLU A 15 0.19 15.21 -6.33
N LEU A 16 1.34 15.07 -7.01
CA LEU A 16 2.00 13.79 -7.20
C LEU A 16 2.70 13.36 -5.90
N ILE A 17 2.15 12.36 -5.23
CA ILE A 17 2.64 11.86 -3.93
C ILE A 17 3.45 10.56 -4.05
N GLY A 18 3.51 9.97 -5.23
CA GLY A 18 4.34 8.78 -5.46
C GLY A 18 4.42 8.41 -6.94
N TYR A 19 5.55 7.85 -7.34
CA TYR A 19 5.73 7.32 -8.70
C TYR A 19 6.65 6.11 -8.68
N GLY A 20 6.52 5.25 -9.69
CA GLY A 20 7.40 4.10 -9.84
C GLY A 20 7.10 3.32 -11.12
N SER A 21 7.69 2.12 -11.22
CA SER A 21 7.62 1.30 -12.44
C SER A 21 6.21 0.83 -12.83
N GLN A 22 5.24 0.94 -11.93
CA GLN A 22 3.86 0.52 -12.19
C GLN A 22 2.93 1.67 -12.57
N GLY A 23 3.30 2.92 -12.25
CA GLY A 23 2.37 4.04 -12.32
C GLY A 23 2.71 5.20 -11.38
N LYS A 24 1.77 6.13 -11.30
CA LYS A 24 1.83 7.34 -10.48
C LYS A 24 0.68 7.36 -9.48
N VAL A 25 0.88 8.05 -8.35
CA VAL A 25 -0.10 8.21 -7.27
C VAL A 25 -0.32 9.70 -7.04
N TYR A 26 -1.57 10.13 -7.11
CA TYR A 26 -1.97 11.51 -6.92
C TYR A 26 -2.90 11.64 -5.72
N LYS A 27 -2.73 12.70 -4.93
CA LYS A 27 -3.60 12.99 -3.78
C LYS A 27 -4.88 13.69 -4.25
N LEU A 28 -6.03 13.11 -3.95
CA LEU A 28 -7.34 13.67 -4.32
C LEU A 28 -7.93 14.54 -3.20
N SER A 29 -7.70 14.15 -1.95
CA SER A 29 -8.27 14.77 -0.75
C SER A 29 -7.46 14.32 0.48
N PRO A 30 -7.76 14.82 1.70
CA PRO A 30 -7.05 14.41 2.90
C PRO A 30 -7.07 12.90 3.19
N ASP A 31 -8.10 12.16 2.75
CA ASP A 31 -8.30 10.74 3.01
C ASP A 31 -8.27 9.86 1.75
N ARG A 32 -8.10 10.44 0.55
CA ARG A 32 -8.11 9.67 -0.71
C ARG A 32 -6.98 10.02 -1.65
N CYS A 33 -6.45 8.98 -2.31
CA CYS A 33 -5.55 9.09 -3.43
C CYS A 33 -6.02 8.24 -4.61
N ILE A 34 -5.46 8.50 -5.78
CA ILE A 34 -5.64 7.69 -6.98
C ILE A 34 -4.29 7.19 -7.47
N LYS A 35 -4.18 5.88 -7.66
CA LYS A 35 -3.04 5.27 -8.36
C LYS A 35 -3.44 5.02 -9.81
N ILE A 36 -2.75 5.68 -10.74
CA ILE A 36 -2.91 5.50 -12.19
C ILE A 36 -1.78 4.59 -12.66
N TYR A 37 -2.15 3.45 -13.26
CA TYR A 37 -1.25 2.39 -13.66
C TYR A 37 -0.89 2.48 -15.13
N LEU A 38 0.37 2.19 -15.47
CA LEU A 38 0.84 2.07 -16.84
C LEU A 38 0.25 0.85 -17.58
N ARG A 39 -0.19 -0.17 -16.82
CA ARG A 39 -0.76 -1.40 -17.39
C ARG A 39 -1.98 -1.84 -16.59
N GLU A 40 -3.11 -2.07 -17.26
CA GLU A 40 -4.36 -2.53 -16.62
C GLU A 40 -4.17 -3.80 -15.77
N LYS A 41 -3.31 -4.73 -16.21
CA LYS A 41 -3.02 -5.96 -15.46
C LYS A 41 -2.45 -5.68 -14.06
N HIS A 42 -1.78 -4.56 -13.86
CA HIS A 42 -1.28 -4.16 -12.54
C HIS A 42 -2.41 -3.59 -11.67
N ALA A 43 -3.29 -2.77 -12.25
CA ALA A 43 -4.49 -2.28 -11.56
C ALA A 43 -5.38 -3.46 -11.11
N LYS A 44 -5.68 -4.41 -12.01
CA LYS A 44 -6.50 -5.61 -11.70
C LYS A 44 -5.89 -6.44 -10.57
N ARG A 45 -4.57 -6.60 -10.54
CA ARG A 45 -3.86 -7.33 -9.47
C ARG A 45 -3.90 -6.62 -8.13
N GLU A 46 -3.65 -5.31 -8.11
CA GLU A 46 -3.77 -4.53 -6.87
C GLU A 46 -5.21 -4.58 -6.35
N ALA A 47 -6.19 -4.34 -7.22
CA ALA A 47 -7.60 -4.36 -6.84
C ALA A 47 -7.99 -5.70 -6.21
N LYS A 48 -7.54 -6.83 -6.79
CA LYS A 48 -7.75 -8.16 -6.20
C LYS A 48 -7.15 -8.25 -4.79
N ALA A 49 -5.91 -7.83 -4.62
CA ALA A 49 -5.22 -7.87 -3.33
C ALA A 49 -5.88 -6.99 -2.27
N LEU A 50 -6.20 -5.74 -2.61
CA LEU A 50 -6.89 -4.83 -1.70
C LEU A 50 -8.31 -5.31 -1.35
N ARG A 51 -9.04 -5.94 -2.29
CA ARG A 51 -10.35 -6.54 -2.00
C ARG A 51 -10.22 -7.74 -1.05
N SER A 52 -9.20 -8.58 -1.21
CA SER A 52 -8.89 -9.64 -0.24
C SER A 52 -8.48 -9.10 1.12
N GLY A 53 -7.83 -7.93 1.16
CA GLY A 53 -7.44 -7.21 2.37
C GLY A 53 -8.55 -6.39 3.03
N ALA A 54 -9.74 -6.27 2.43
CA ALA A 54 -10.72 -5.24 2.79
C ALA A 54 -11.27 -5.35 4.22
N SER A 55 -11.25 -6.55 4.82
CA SER A 55 -11.67 -6.75 6.21
C SER A 55 -10.60 -6.40 7.24
N SER A 56 -9.39 -6.01 6.80
CA SER A 56 -8.24 -5.80 7.65
C SER A 56 -7.77 -4.36 7.64
N ARG A 57 -7.50 -3.81 8.83
CA ARG A 57 -7.01 -2.43 8.99
C ARG A 57 -5.63 -2.20 8.37
N PHE A 58 -4.84 -3.26 8.16
CA PHE A 58 -3.49 -3.17 7.62
C PHE A 58 -3.47 -2.81 6.14
N PHE A 59 -4.60 -2.91 5.43
CA PHE A 59 -4.68 -2.62 3.99
C PHE A 59 -5.45 -1.32 3.73
N PRO A 60 -5.13 -0.58 2.66
CA PRO A 60 -5.90 0.57 2.21
C PRO A 60 -7.34 0.18 1.86
N LYS A 61 -8.30 1.02 2.24
CA LYS A 61 -9.68 0.90 1.75
C LYS A 61 -9.75 1.25 0.26
N ILE A 62 -10.55 0.51 -0.51
CA ILE A 62 -10.87 0.84 -1.91
C ILE A 62 -12.16 1.63 -1.95
N TYR A 63 -12.17 2.72 -2.71
CA TYR A 63 -13.39 3.47 -3.03
C TYR A 63 -13.87 3.18 -4.46
N GLU A 64 -12.97 3.09 -5.42
CA GLU A 64 -13.31 2.89 -6.83
C GLU A 64 -12.20 2.15 -7.59
N THR A 65 -12.58 1.36 -8.59
CA THR A 65 -11.63 0.69 -9.50
C THR A 65 -12.06 0.90 -10.95
N GLY A 66 -11.18 1.50 -11.75
CA GLY A 66 -11.33 1.59 -13.20
C GLY A 66 -10.42 0.61 -13.95
N PRO A 67 -10.34 0.70 -15.29
CA PRO A 67 -9.50 -0.20 -16.11
C PRO A 67 -8.02 -0.14 -15.75
N ASN A 68 -7.49 1.07 -15.53
CA ASN A 68 -6.08 1.33 -15.25
C ASN A 68 -5.87 2.24 -14.04
N TYR A 69 -6.86 2.41 -13.15
CA TYR A 69 -6.69 3.20 -11.93
C TYR A 69 -7.44 2.58 -10.75
N ILE A 70 -7.03 2.98 -9.55
CA ILE A 70 -7.74 2.68 -8.31
C ILE A 70 -7.77 3.94 -7.45
N VAL A 71 -8.96 4.31 -6.98
CA VAL A 71 -9.14 5.31 -5.93
C VAL A 71 -9.17 4.57 -4.58
N MET A 72 -8.27 4.92 -3.68
CA MET A 72 -8.09 4.24 -2.40
C MET A 72 -7.76 5.22 -1.27
N GLU A 73 -7.73 4.70 -0.05
CA GLU A 73 -7.33 5.42 1.15
C GLU A 73 -5.94 6.05 0.97
N TYR A 74 -5.86 7.36 1.19
CA TYR A 74 -4.58 8.03 1.39
C TYR A 74 -4.13 7.81 2.83
N ILE A 75 -2.92 7.27 3.01
CA ILE A 75 -2.37 6.97 4.31
C ILE A 75 -1.37 8.05 4.68
N GLU A 76 -1.72 8.90 5.63
CA GLU A 76 -0.79 9.88 6.18
C GLU A 76 0.15 9.20 7.18
N GLY A 77 1.46 9.33 6.96
CA GLY A 77 2.45 8.70 7.82
C GLY A 77 3.86 8.74 7.23
N ARG A 78 4.79 8.05 7.90
CA ARG A 78 6.15 7.85 7.41
C ARG A 78 6.32 6.40 6.99
N THR A 79 7.15 6.13 5.97
CA THR A 79 7.47 4.74 5.68
C THR A 79 8.35 4.16 6.78
N LEU A 80 8.37 2.82 6.92
CA LEU A 80 9.19 2.15 7.92
C LEU A 80 10.69 2.38 7.68
N ILE A 81 11.11 2.59 6.43
CA ILE A 81 12.50 2.97 6.14
C ILE A 81 12.81 4.39 6.65
N ASP A 82 11.94 5.37 6.38
CA ASP A 82 12.14 6.75 6.89
C ASP A 82 12.10 6.81 8.43
N TYR A 83 11.31 5.94 9.04
CA TYR A 83 11.26 5.82 10.50
C TYR A 83 12.57 5.29 11.07
N LEU A 84 13.10 4.20 10.49
CA LEU A 84 14.36 3.58 10.92
C LEU A 84 15.56 4.49 10.73
N GLU A 85 15.58 5.29 9.65
CA GLU A 85 16.63 6.28 9.41
C GLU A 85 16.68 7.38 10.48
N LYS A 86 15.55 7.69 11.12
CA LYS A 86 15.46 8.75 12.15
C LYS A 86 15.61 8.24 13.58
N GLU A 87 14.94 7.14 13.91
CA GLU A 87 14.75 6.71 15.30
C GLU A 87 15.75 5.62 15.74
N SER A 88 16.56 5.08 14.81
CA SER A 88 17.58 4.02 15.00
C SER A 88 17.08 2.68 15.55
N LYS A 89 15.91 2.62 16.22
CA LYS A 89 15.33 1.42 16.83
C LYS A 89 13.82 1.39 16.67
N LEU A 90 13.27 0.18 16.51
CA LEU A 90 11.83 -0.04 16.54
C LEU A 90 11.34 -0.17 17.98
N SER A 91 10.29 0.58 18.32
CA SER A 91 9.57 0.37 19.58
C SER A 91 8.87 -0.99 19.58
N LYS A 92 8.69 -1.58 20.78
CA LYS A 92 7.97 -2.86 20.94
C LYS A 92 6.56 -2.82 20.35
N SER A 93 5.87 -1.68 20.38
CA SER A 93 4.54 -1.53 19.79
C SER A 93 4.57 -1.63 18.27
N ILE A 94 5.53 -0.98 17.60
CA ILE A 94 5.68 -1.08 16.14
C ILE A 94 6.06 -2.51 15.72
N ILE A 95 6.95 -3.17 16.47
CA ILE A 95 7.29 -4.58 16.21
C ILE A 95 6.03 -5.46 16.28
N LYS A 96 5.19 -5.26 17.31
CA LYS A 96 3.93 -5.99 17.46
C LYS A 96 2.99 -5.74 16.28
N GLU A 97 2.84 -4.49 15.83
CA GLU A 97 2.04 -4.13 14.65
C GLU A 97 2.53 -4.85 13.39
N ILE A 98 3.84 -4.86 13.14
CA ILE A 98 4.44 -5.54 11.98
C ILE A 98 4.20 -7.05 12.03
N VAL A 99 4.33 -7.68 13.21
CA VAL A 99 4.04 -9.11 13.36
C VAL A 99 2.56 -9.41 13.12
N MET A 100 1.65 -8.57 13.63
CA MET A 100 0.22 -8.73 13.39
C MET A 100 -0.14 -8.54 11.91
N MET A 101 0.48 -7.58 11.22
CA MET A 101 0.34 -7.39 9.78
C MET A 101 0.72 -8.66 9.00
N LEU A 102 1.84 -9.31 9.34
CA LEU A 102 2.28 -10.55 8.69
C LEU A 102 1.32 -11.72 8.94
N LYS A 103 0.90 -11.91 10.19
CA LYS A 103 -0.11 -12.92 10.55
C LYS A 103 -1.43 -12.71 9.83
N GLU A 104 -1.79 -11.45 9.60
CA GLU A 104 -3.01 -11.12 8.89
C GLU A 104 -2.91 -11.42 7.39
N MET A 105 -1.74 -11.21 6.77
CA MET A 105 -1.48 -11.68 5.40
C MET A 105 -1.65 -13.20 5.29
N GLU A 106 -1.14 -13.96 6.25
CA GLU A 106 -1.33 -15.42 6.33
C GLU A 106 -2.81 -15.79 6.45
N ARG A 107 -3.51 -15.17 7.42
CA ARG A 107 -4.95 -15.41 7.66
C ARG A 107 -5.80 -15.12 6.42
N LEU A 108 -5.42 -14.12 5.63
CA LEU A 108 -6.10 -13.72 4.40
C LEU A 108 -5.62 -14.48 3.16
N ASN A 109 -4.80 -15.52 3.33
CA ASN A 109 -4.28 -16.38 2.26
C ASN A 109 -3.46 -15.63 1.19
N PHE A 110 -2.77 -14.55 1.56
CA PHE A 110 -1.80 -13.91 0.67
C PHE A 110 -0.66 -14.89 0.39
N THR A 111 -0.36 -15.13 -0.89
CA THR A 111 0.75 -16.04 -1.25
C THR A 111 2.11 -15.46 -0.90
N ARG A 112 2.18 -14.13 -0.75
CA ARG A 112 3.35 -13.39 -0.29
C ARG A 112 3.10 -12.79 1.09
N VAL A 113 3.63 -13.46 2.11
CA VAL A 113 3.73 -12.98 3.50
C VAL A 113 5.04 -12.22 3.65
N ASP A 114 5.11 -11.05 3.01
CA ASP A 114 6.33 -10.25 2.94
C ASP A 114 6.03 -8.83 2.42
N ALA A 115 6.75 -7.84 2.93
CA ALA A 115 6.67 -6.46 2.49
C ALA A 115 8.06 -5.81 2.55
N ARG A 116 8.29 -4.80 1.71
CA ARG A 116 9.52 -3.97 1.80
C ARG A 116 9.27 -2.84 2.79
N LEU A 117 10.32 -2.37 3.48
CA LEU A 117 10.19 -1.29 4.46
C LEU A 117 9.51 -0.04 3.88
N ARG A 118 9.86 0.37 2.66
CA ARG A 118 9.22 1.49 1.95
C ARG A 118 7.74 1.29 1.61
N HIS A 119 7.19 0.09 1.77
CA HIS A 119 5.78 -0.22 1.52
C HIS A 119 4.99 -0.35 2.83
N ILE A 120 5.64 -0.20 3.97
CA ILE A 120 5.01 -0.21 5.28
C ILE A 120 4.97 1.24 5.76
N ILE A 121 3.79 1.75 6.05
CA ILE A 121 3.57 3.10 6.55
C ILE A 121 3.19 3.01 8.02
N ILE A 122 3.86 3.82 8.84
CA ILE A 122 3.52 4.07 10.24
C ILE A 122 2.71 5.37 10.28
N THR A 123 1.45 5.29 10.71
CA THR A 123 0.57 6.46 10.83
C THR A 123 0.94 7.29 12.06
N LYS A 124 0.34 8.49 12.18
CA LYS A 124 0.53 9.36 13.35
C LYS A 124 0.05 8.69 14.64
N GLU A 125 -0.96 7.83 14.53
CA GLU A 125 -1.56 7.04 15.61
C GLU A 125 -0.73 5.78 15.94
N LYS A 126 0.45 5.62 15.33
CA LYS A 126 1.36 4.47 15.46
C LYS A 126 0.75 3.14 14.99
N GLU A 127 -0.23 3.20 14.11
CA GLU A 127 -0.74 2.03 13.39
C GLU A 127 0.13 1.71 12.18
N VAL A 128 0.13 0.46 11.75
CA VAL A 128 0.79 0.03 10.52
C VAL A 128 -0.23 -0.18 9.40
N LYS A 129 0.08 0.33 8.22
CA LYS A 129 -0.56 -0.05 6.96
C LYS A 129 0.48 -0.48 5.93
N VAL A 130 0.10 -1.38 5.03
CA VAL A 130 0.94 -1.84 3.93
C VAL A 130 0.35 -1.40 2.60
N ILE A 131 1.20 -1.02 1.65
CA ILE A 131 0.82 -0.57 0.30
C ILE A 131 1.58 -1.37 -0.78
N ASP A 132 1.24 -1.14 -2.06
CA ASP A 132 1.83 -1.81 -3.23
C ASP A 132 1.71 -3.34 -3.20
N HIS A 133 0.49 -3.79 -3.46
CA HIS A 133 0.07 -5.18 -3.45
C HIS A 133 0.01 -5.86 -4.83
N VAL A 134 0.48 -5.21 -5.90
CA VAL A 134 0.44 -5.76 -7.28
C VAL A 134 1.00 -7.18 -7.38
N ASN A 135 1.99 -7.51 -6.55
CA ASN A 135 2.66 -8.81 -6.55
C ASN A 135 2.24 -9.74 -5.39
N SER A 136 1.29 -9.34 -4.56
CA SER A 136 0.88 -10.07 -3.35
C SER A 136 0.37 -11.49 -3.60
N PHE A 137 -0.30 -11.73 -4.73
CA PHE A 137 -0.78 -13.05 -5.16
C PHE A 137 0.03 -13.67 -6.32
N LYS A 138 1.08 -12.97 -6.78
CA LYS A 138 1.94 -13.43 -7.89
C LYS A 138 3.19 -14.13 -7.35
N ILE A 139 3.79 -13.55 -6.31
CA ILE A 139 4.98 -14.08 -5.67
C ILE A 139 4.56 -15.02 -4.56
N ILE A 140 5.25 -16.14 -4.43
CA ILE A 140 5.08 -17.07 -3.33
C ILE A 140 6.23 -16.84 -2.35
N SER A 141 5.91 -16.45 -1.12
CA SER A 141 6.88 -16.33 -0.02
C SER A 141 6.15 -16.48 1.30
N LYS A 142 6.48 -17.54 2.04
CA LYS A 142 5.93 -17.78 3.39
C LYS A 142 6.68 -17.04 4.50
N TYR A 143 7.84 -16.46 4.18
CA TYR A 143 8.68 -15.75 5.14
C TYR A 143 8.99 -14.34 4.63
N PRO A 144 9.05 -13.33 5.50
CA PRO A 144 9.20 -11.94 5.10
C PRO A 144 10.68 -11.58 4.87
N LYS A 145 11.27 -12.22 3.84
CA LYS A 145 12.70 -12.08 3.50
C LYS A 145 13.07 -10.64 3.18
N HIS A 146 12.21 -9.90 2.47
CA HIS A 146 12.51 -8.52 2.10
C HIS A 146 12.34 -7.56 3.27
N LEU A 147 11.40 -7.84 4.18
CA LEU A 147 11.27 -7.10 5.43
C LEU A 147 12.56 -7.21 6.23
N PHE A 148 12.97 -8.44 6.56
CA PHE A 148 14.15 -8.67 7.40
C PHE A 148 15.44 -8.19 6.77
N ARG A 149 15.62 -8.35 5.45
CA ARG A 149 16.80 -7.81 4.75
C ARG A 149 16.89 -6.28 4.82
N GLY A 150 15.75 -5.60 4.98
CA GLY A 150 15.72 -4.14 5.13
C GLY A 150 16.08 -3.68 6.55
N LEU A 151 15.81 -4.50 7.57
CA LEU A 151 16.18 -4.22 8.95
C LEU A 151 17.69 -4.45 9.08
N LYS A 152 18.46 -3.37 9.19
CA LYS A 152 19.90 -3.39 9.46
C LYS A 152 20.16 -3.02 10.90
#